data_AF-A0A534SY08-F1
#
_entry.id   AF-A0A534SY08-F1
#
_cell.length_a   1.000
_cell.length_b   1.000
_cell.length_c   1.000
_cell.angle_alpha   90.00
_cell.angle_beta   90.00
_cell.angle_gamma   90.00
#
_symmetry.space_group_name_H-M   'P 1'
#
loop_
_entity.id
_entity.type
_entity.pdbx_description
1 polymer ?
#
loop_
_entity_poly.entity_id
_entity_poly.type
_entity_poly.pdbx_seq_one_letter_code
_entity_poly.pdbx_strand_id
1 'polypeptide(L)'
;MVAGKTIRELFDSATREFKESPEYRDLVSGNAPRDAAREFLRNVFRTHYLSSHIVALCFASLPSSGAELLKENLMEEMGRSEDEKPHSALLLELAQGVGFVDSEIDGLIADARKRLAIFCATRVPVATLRELCLSVLLETMSFEFMLSRCSSEIAEALTDHYAIPKPALHWFALHSEVDIRHAEEGVTVIQDYSDFHQISEALFDRIARLTLGDNLFVRHYFPPSSKQRTRTKSTPATARRIESVTIYQLGIPFKQTFRHALQSREESDAVIIKIAGSDGRTGFGESLPRSYVTGETTETMVARIRDHLAPKIFRQTFAPGWEALEQMQTLVPDWTRSDDGEKSVAAWNATFCAIELALLDWSLRADHCALTDLLPPERFEVVYSGVISADEPKDAAALARRMARLGMRQIKVKVGTPDDVARLDAVRKAVGSEVELRADANGAWNAEEAVAQLRRLGQFKLSVIEQPVPADELEGMKRVRSESGIPVMADESLVTLEQARRLIELGACDYFNIRLSKNAGVAGSLAIAKVAHEAGIKVQVGAQVGETGILSGAGRTFAAHLPELAFAEGSFGSWLLAEDVTFENLAFGFGGRAPLLRTRGLSVTVNEEALERFAAKKLELRR
;
A
#
# COMPACT_ATOMS: atom_id res chain seq x y z
N MET A 1 15.35 -10.36 -28.19
CA MET A 1 15.24 -11.61 -27.41
C MET A 1 16.00 -11.36 -26.15
N VAL A 2 15.45 -11.74 -24.99
CA VAL A 2 16.08 -11.40 -23.71
C VAL A 2 17.42 -12.12 -23.62
N ALA A 3 18.53 -11.38 -23.61
CA ALA A 3 19.85 -11.98 -23.57
C ALA A 3 20.15 -12.52 -22.16
N GLY A 4 20.70 -13.74 -22.07
CA GLY A 4 21.17 -14.29 -20.79
C GLY A 4 22.13 -13.38 -20.02
N LYS A 5 22.93 -12.57 -20.75
CA LYS A 5 23.79 -11.54 -20.16
C LYS A 5 22.97 -10.49 -19.37
N THR A 6 21.84 -10.04 -19.88
CA THR A 6 20.96 -9.07 -19.22
C THR A 6 20.39 -9.64 -17.92
N ILE A 7 19.93 -10.90 -17.95
CA ILE A 7 19.39 -11.60 -16.76
C ILE A 7 20.48 -11.73 -15.69
N ARG A 8 21.70 -12.13 -16.08
CA ARG A 8 22.85 -12.24 -15.18
C ARG A 8 23.21 -10.90 -14.55
N GLU A 9 23.30 -9.83 -15.34
CA GLU A 9 23.60 -8.49 -14.83
C GLU A 9 22.57 -8.01 -13.79
N LEU A 10 21.29 -8.36 -13.98
CA LEU A 10 20.23 -8.08 -13.01
C LEU A 10 20.45 -8.85 -11.70
N PHE A 11 20.74 -10.14 -11.77
CA PHE A 11 20.98 -10.98 -10.59
C PHE A 11 22.26 -10.57 -9.84
N ASP A 12 23.33 -10.25 -10.57
CA ASP A 12 24.58 -9.73 -10.00
C ASP A 12 24.33 -8.40 -9.29
N SER A 13 23.53 -7.50 -9.87
CA SER A 13 23.20 -6.22 -9.23
C SER A 13 22.40 -6.42 -7.95
N ALA A 14 21.34 -7.25 -7.99
CA ALA A 14 20.51 -7.52 -6.82
C ALA A 14 21.31 -8.20 -5.69
N THR A 15 22.19 -9.14 -6.05
CA THR A 15 23.08 -9.84 -5.11
C THR A 15 24.08 -8.87 -4.47
N ARG A 16 24.72 -8.01 -5.29
CA ARG A 16 25.63 -6.97 -4.79
C ARG A 16 24.91 -6.02 -3.83
N GLU A 17 23.75 -5.52 -4.19
CA GLU A 17 22.96 -4.64 -3.31
C GLU A 17 22.61 -5.32 -1.99
N PHE A 18 22.34 -6.64 -2.00
CA PHE A 18 22.06 -7.40 -0.78
C PHE A 18 23.31 -7.51 0.10
N LYS A 19 24.47 -7.85 -0.47
CA LYS A 19 25.75 -7.88 0.25
C LYS A 19 26.17 -6.50 0.78
N GLU A 20 25.77 -5.44 0.08
CA GLU A 20 26.05 -4.06 0.49
C GLU A 20 25.06 -3.51 1.53
N SER A 21 23.94 -4.20 1.77
CA SER A 21 22.95 -3.79 2.77
C SER A 21 23.56 -3.78 4.18
N PRO A 22 23.23 -2.78 5.02
CA PRO A 22 23.66 -2.75 6.41
C PRO A 22 23.30 -4.03 7.16
N GLU A 23 22.09 -4.56 6.93
CA GLU A 23 21.58 -5.73 7.62
C GLU A 23 22.41 -7.00 7.31
N TYR A 24 22.80 -7.20 6.05
CA TYR A 24 23.69 -8.30 5.68
C TYR A 24 25.08 -8.15 6.29
N ARG A 25 25.68 -6.95 6.19
CA ARG A 25 27.01 -6.69 6.73
C ARG A 25 27.04 -6.86 8.24
N ASP A 26 26.03 -6.38 8.95
CA ASP A 26 25.91 -6.52 10.40
C ASP A 26 25.76 -8.00 10.79
N LEU A 27 24.97 -8.78 10.03
CA LEU A 27 24.84 -10.22 10.25
C LEU A 27 26.20 -10.91 10.10
N VAL A 28 26.86 -10.75 8.94
CA VAL A 28 28.09 -11.45 8.57
C VAL A 28 29.28 -11.05 9.46
N SER A 29 29.35 -9.79 9.87
CA SER A 29 30.41 -9.29 10.76
C SER A 29 30.18 -9.56 12.25
N GLY A 30 29.04 -10.18 12.61
CA GLY A 30 28.68 -10.46 14.00
C GLY A 30 28.21 -9.23 14.80
N ASN A 31 27.91 -8.11 14.13
CA ASN A 31 27.43 -6.88 14.76
C ASN A 31 25.90 -6.89 14.99
N ALA A 32 25.15 -7.75 14.32
CA ALA A 32 23.70 -7.83 14.52
C ALA A 32 23.37 -8.41 15.92
N PRO A 33 22.33 -7.90 16.60
CA PRO A 33 21.84 -8.52 17.83
C PRO A 33 21.40 -9.98 17.60
N ARG A 34 21.54 -10.84 18.62
CA ARG A 34 21.10 -12.25 18.53
C ARG A 34 19.64 -12.41 18.12
N ASP A 35 18.76 -11.53 18.61
CA ASP A 35 17.35 -11.53 18.23
C ASP A 35 17.14 -11.19 16.75
N ALA A 36 17.99 -10.32 16.18
CA ALA A 36 17.96 -9.99 14.75
C ALA A 36 18.43 -11.17 13.90
N ALA A 37 19.48 -11.88 14.32
CA ALA A 37 19.93 -13.10 13.65
C ALA A 37 18.89 -14.25 13.75
N ARG A 38 18.22 -14.39 14.90
CA ARG A 38 17.09 -15.32 15.08
C ARG A 38 15.93 -14.96 14.15
N GLU A 39 15.60 -13.67 14.03
CA GLU A 39 14.55 -13.20 13.12
C GLU A 39 14.93 -13.37 11.64
N PHE A 40 16.20 -13.17 11.28
CA PHE A 40 16.71 -13.51 9.94
C PHE A 40 16.43 -14.99 9.61
N LEU A 41 16.78 -15.91 10.52
CA LEU A 41 16.54 -17.35 10.34
C LEU A 41 15.04 -17.70 10.30
N ARG A 42 14.22 -17.00 11.08
CA ARG A 42 12.76 -17.07 11.01
C ARG A 42 12.26 -16.75 9.60
N ASN A 43 12.84 -15.74 8.97
CA ASN A 43 12.45 -15.26 7.67
C ASN A 43 13.01 -16.11 6.51
N VAL A 44 14.22 -16.66 6.64
CA VAL A 44 14.73 -17.72 5.76
C VAL A 44 13.76 -18.90 5.74
N PHE A 45 13.37 -19.40 6.93
CA PHE A 45 12.38 -20.49 7.04
C PHE A 45 11.08 -20.15 6.34
N ARG A 46 10.46 -19.01 6.66
CA ARG A 46 9.16 -18.60 6.10
C ARG A 46 9.20 -18.42 4.58
N THR A 47 10.34 -18.02 4.03
CA THR A 47 10.52 -17.78 2.59
C THR A 47 10.63 -19.10 1.84
N HIS A 48 11.38 -20.05 2.38
CA HIS A 48 11.77 -21.27 1.65
C HIS A 48 11.02 -22.53 2.06
N TYR A 49 10.23 -22.53 3.14
CA TYR A 49 9.58 -23.76 3.62
C TYR A 49 8.64 -24.43 2.60
N LEU A 50 8.06 -23.66 1.66
CA LEU A 50 7.18 -24.15 0.60
C LEU A 50 7.75 -23.93 -0.81
N SER A 51 9.07 -23.74 -0.94
CA SER A 51 9.79 -23.59 -2.21
C SER A 51 9.41 -24.66 -3.25
N SER A 52 9.31 -25.93 -2.84
CA SER A 52 8.92 -27.05 -3.72
C SER A 52 7.60 -26.82 -4.48
N HIS A 53 6.62 -26.14 -3.86
CA HIS A 53 5.34 -25.84 -4.52
C HIS A 53 5.51 -24.76 -5.60
N ILE A 54 6.42 -23.80 -5.35
CA ILE A 54 6.75 -22.72 -6.27
C ILE A 54 7.57 -23.26 -7.44
N VAL A 55 8.59 -24.08 -7.16
CA VAL A 55 9.41 -24.73 -8.20
C VAL A 55 8.56 -25.68 -9.05
N ALA A 56 7.60 -26.40 -8.48
CA ALA A 56 6.66 -27.22 -9.25
C ALA A 56 5.79 -26.39 -10.21
N LEU A 57 5.34 -25.20 -9.80
CA LEU A 57 4.64 -24.27 -10.68
C LEU A 57 5.55 -23.79 -11.83
N CYS A 58 6.79 -23.41 -11.51
CA CYS A 58 7.80 -23.03 -12.50
C CYS A 58 8.04 -24.15 -13.51
N PHE A 59 8.29 -25.37 -13.03
CA PHE A 59 8.49 -26.57 -13.84
C PHE A 59 7.31 -26.82 -14.79
N ALA A 60 6.08 -26.77 -14.28
CA ALA A 60 4.88 -26.98 -15.08
C ALA A 60 4.61 -25.87 -16.12
N SER A 61 5.23 -24.70 -15.96
CA SER A 61 5.06 -23.54 -16.87
C SER A 61 6.11 -23.48 -17.99
N LEU A 62 7.16 -24.30 -17.93
CA LEU A 62 8.29 -24.24 -18.85
C LEU A 62 8.08 -25.08 -20.13
N PRO A 63 8.68 -24.69 -21.27
CA PRO A 63 8.83 -25.61 -22.41
C PRO A 63 9.74 -26.79 -22.04
N SER A 64 9.65 -27.89 -22.79
CA SER A 64 10.37 -29.13 -22.50
C SER A 64 11.89 -28.98 -22.34
N SER A 65 12.54 -28.04 -23.05
CA SER A 65 13.98 -27.78 -22.88
C SER A 65 14.32 -27.15 -21.52
N GLY A 66 13.58 -26.12 -21.11
CA GLY A 66 13.75 -25.45 -19.82
C GLY A 66 13.29 -26.30 -18.64
N ALA A 67 12.28 -27.15 -18.84
CA ALA A 67 11.78 -28.05 -17.80
C ALA A 67 12.82 -29.10 -17.38
N GLU A 68 13.61 -29.65 -18.32
CA GLU A 68 14.67 -30.60 -17.97
C GLU A 68 15.79 -29.96 -17.13
N LEU A 69 16.11 -28.68 -17.35
CA LEU A 69 17.08 -27.95 -16.54
C LEU A 69 16.57 -27.71 -15.10
N LEU A 70 15.27 -27.43 -14.92
CA LEU A 70 14.69 -27.18 -13.60
C LEU A 70 14.32 -28.47 -12.83
N LYS A 71 14.30 -29.61 -13.52
CA LYS A 71 13.90 -30.90 -12.95
C LYS A 71 14.78 -31.30 -11.76
N GLU A 72 16.09 -31.10 -11.87
CA GLU A 72 17.02 -31.44 -10.79
C GLU A 72 16.75 -30.59 -9.54
N ASN A 73 16.56 -29.27 -9.69
CA ASN A 73 16.19 -28.39 -8.57
C ASN A 73 14.88 -28.82 -7.91
N LEU A 74 13.87 -29.21 -8.69
CA LEU A 74 12.60 -29.71 -8.14
C LEU A 74 12.80 -31.00 -7.33
N MET A 75 13.64 -31.91 -7.82
CA MET A 75 13.94 -33.16 -7.12
C MET A 75 14.78 -32.93 -5.85
N GLU A 76 15.70 -31.97 -5.86
CA GLU A 76 16.44 -31.53 -4.66
C GLU A 76 15.49 -30.98 -3.59
N GLU A 77 14.60 -30.07 -3.97
CA GLU A 77 13.60 -29.47 -3.09
C GLU A 77 12.69 -30.52 -2.42
N MET A 78 12.40 -31.60 -3.15
CA MET A 78 11.58 -32.73 -2.69
C MET A 78 12.36 -33.86 -2.01
N GLY A 79 13.70 -33.84 -2.08
CA GLY A 79 14.57 -34.97 -1.76
C GLY A 79 14.63 -35.98 -2.91
N ARG A 80 15.82 -36.18 -3.50
CA ARG A 80 15.97 -37.04 -4.70
C ARG A 80 15.78 -38.53 -4.41
N SER A 81 15.92 -38.93 -3.15
CA SER A 81 15.85 -40.32 -2.70
C SER A 81 15.36 -40.42 -1.26
N GLU A 82 15.08 -41.64 -0.77
CA GLU A 82 14.69 -41.87 0.63
C GLU A 82 15.76 -41.43 1.64
N ASP A 83 17.03 -41.37 1.22
CA ASP A 83 18.17 -41.01 2.06
C ASP A 83 18.47 -39.49 2.04
N GLU A 84 17.92 -38.75 1.07
CA GLU A 84 18.11 -37.31 0.91
C GLU A 84 16.92 -36.55 1.47
N LYS A 85 17.17 -35.69 2.46
CA LYS A 85 16.10 -34.94 3.12
C LYS A 85 15.60 -33.84 2.19
N PRO A 86 14.27 -33.64 2.08
CA PRO A 86 13.73 -32.47 1.41
C PRO A 86 14.14 -31.18 2.10
N HIS A 87 14.20 -30.07 1.37
CA HIS A 87 14.57 -28.76 1.92
C HIS A 87 13.68 -28.35 3.10
N SER A 88 12.38 -28.68 3.05
CA SER A 88 11.46 -28.45 4.17
C SER A 88 11.89 -29.15 5.47
N ALA A 89 12.45 -30.36 5.39
CA ALA A 89 13.00 -31.07 6.56
C ALA A 89 14.31 -30.44 7.04
N LEU A 90 15.17 -29.99 6.13
CA LEU A 90 16.40 -29.27 6.48
C LEU A 90 16.12 -27.92 7.17
N LEU A 91 15.06 -27.23 6.76
CA LEU A 91 14.61 -26.00 7.41
C LEU A 91 14.04 -26.27 8.81
N LEU A 92 13.42 -27.43 9.05
CA LEU A 92 13.02 -27.84 10.41
C LEU A 92 14.24 -28.09 11.29
N GLU A 93 15.28 -28.75 10.77
CA GLU A 93 16.55 -28.95 11.48
C GLU A 93 17.26 -27.63 11.78
N LEU A 94 17.23 -26.69 10.83
CA LEU A 94 17.68 -25.32 11.05
C LEU A 94 16.91 -24.68 12.21
N ALA A 95 15.57 -24.73 12.19
CA ALA A 95 14.76 -24.12 13.23
C ALA A 95 15.03 -24.73 14.62
N GLN A 96 15.16 -26.04 14.70
CA GLN A 96 15.50 -26.75 15.93
C GLN A 96 16.91 -26.39 16.42
N GLY A 97 17.90 -26.31 15.52
CA GLY A 97 19.27 -25.94 15.87
C GLY A 97 19.43 -24.48 16.32
N VAL A 98 18.52 -23.60 15.91
CA VAL A 98 18.40 -22.22 16.41
C VAL A 98 17.72 -22.17 17.79
N GLY A 99 17.03 -23.23 18.19
CA GLY A 99 16.29 -23.32 19.45
C GLY A 99 14.90 -22.69 19.37
N PHE A 100 14.19 -22.83 18.24
CA PHE A 100 12.75 -22.58 18.20
C PHE A 100 12.02 -23.73 18.90
N VAL A 101 11.04 -23.40 19.76
CA VAL A 101 10.17 -24.42 20.37
C VAL A 101 9.10 -24.88 19.38
N ASP A 102 8.51 -26.05 19.59
CA ASP A 102 7.52 -26.65 18.66
C ASP A 102 6.38 -25.69 18.30
N SER A 103 5.85 -24.95 19.28
CA SER A 103 4.78 -23.97 19.02
C SER A 103 5.22 -22.79 18.14
N GLU A 104 6.50 -22.40 18.22
CA GLU A 104 7.05 -21.39 17.30
C GLU A 104 7.17 -21.98 15.90
N ILE A 105 7.69 -23.21 15.76
CA ILE A 105 7.84 -23.91 14.48
C ILE A 105 6.47 -24.08 13.79
N ASP A 106 5.44 -24.51 14.51
CA ASP A 106 4.06 -24.58 14.01
C ASP A 106 3.58 -23.22 13.48
N GLY A 107 3.90 -22.14 14.20
CA GLY A 107 3.64 -20.77 13.76
C GLY A 107 4.38 -20.41 12.47
N LEU A 108 5.63 -20.83 12.30
CA LEU A 108 6.39 -20.60 11.06
C LEU A 108 5.79 -21.33 9.87
N ILE A 109 5.36 -22.57 10.07
CA ILE A 109 4.69 -23.38 9.04
C ILE A 109 3.36 -22.73 8.65
N ALA A 110 2.57 -22.29 9.63
CA ALA A 110 1.31 -21.60 9.40
C ALA A 110 1.52 -20.28 8.62
N ASP A 111 2.55 -19.52 8.99
CA ASP A 111 2.93 -18.28 8.29
C ASP A 111 3.35 -18.55 6.83
N ALA A 112 4.17 -19.57 6.59
CA ALA A 112 4.58 -19.96 5.23
C ALA A 112 3.37 -20.34 4.37
N ARG A 113 2.44 -21.15 4.90
CA ARG A 113 1.18 -21.51 4.22
C ARG A 113 0.31 -20.29 3.95
N LYS A 114 0.20 -19.37 4.91
CA LYS A 114 -0.56 -18.13 4.76
C LYS A 114 0.04 -17.23 3.68
N ARG A 115 1.36 -17.11 3.62
CA ARG A 115 2.06 -16.35 2.57
C ARG A 115 1.76 -16.93 1.18
N LEU A 116 1.88 -18.24 1.01
CA LEU A 116 1.54 -18.89 -0.25
C LEU A 116 0.06 -18.71 -0.61
N ALA A 117 -0.85 -18.85 0.36
CA ALA A 117 -2.28 -18.61 0.12
C ALA A 117 -2.58 -17.17 -0.31
N ILE A 118 -1.92 -16.18 0.31
CA ILE A 118 -2.02 -14.77 -0.09
C ILE A 118 -1.46 -14.58 -1.50
N PHE A 119 -0.30 -15.17 -1.81
CA PHE A 119 0.28 -15.12 -3.14
C PHE A 119 -0.69 -15.66 -4.21
N CYS A 120 -1.29 -16.83 -3.97
CA CYS A 120 -2.28 -17.42 -4.89
C CYS A 120 -3.61 -16.66 -4.95
N ALA A 121 -4.03 -15.99 -3.88
CA ALA A 121 -5.32 -15.29 -3.79
C ALA A 121 -5.25 -13.82 -4.20
N THR A 122 -4.05 -13.21 -4.21
CA THR A 122 -3.87 -11.82 -4.60
C THR A 122 -3.78 -11.74 -6.12
N ARG A 123 -4.56 -10.83 -6.73
CA ARG A 123 -4.42 -10.55 -8.16
C ARG A 123 -3.05 -9.90 -8.39
N VAL A 124 -2.12 -10.68 -8.89
CA VAL A 124 -0.71 -10.27 -9.10
C VAL A 124 -0.67 -9.05 -10.05
N PRO A 125 0.24 -8.09 -9.84
CA PRO A 125 0.42 -6.87 -10.65
C PRO A 125 0.79 -7.08 -12.13
N VAL A 126 0.58 -8.28 -12.65
CA VAL A 126 0.89 -8.66 -14.03
C VAL A 126 -0.38 -9.08 -14.75
N ALA A 127 -0.48 -8.77 -16.03
CA ALA A 127 -1.74 -8.83 -16.77
C ALA A 127 -2.14 -10.26 -17.15
N THR A 128 -1.20 -11.19 -17.19
CA THR A 128 -1.40 -12.55 -17.72
C THR A 128 -0.68 -13.62 -16.88
N LEU A 129 -1.16 -14.87 -16.96
CA LEU A 129 -0.50 -16.04 -16.34
C LEU A 129 0.95 -16.19 -16.84
N ARG A 130 1.19 -15.86 -18.12
CA ARG A 130 2.52 -15.83 -18.74
C ARG A 130 3.49 -14.89 -18.02
N GLU A 131 3.03 -13.71 -17.65
CA GLU A 131 3.84 -12.71 -16.94
C GLU A 131 4.02 -13.09 -15.47
N LEU A 132 3.00 -13.71 -14.85
CA LEU A 132 3.09 -14.27 -13.50
C LEU A 132 4.18 -15.32 -13.40
N CYS A 133 4.16 -16.32 -14.28
CA CYS A 133 5.17 -17.37 -14.28
C CYS A 133 6.58 -16.82 -14.54
N LEU A 134 6.74 -15.79 -15.39
CA LEU A 134 8.03 -15.11 -15.55
C LEU A 134 8.49 -14.41 -14.25
N SER A 135 7.58 -13.70 -13.56
CA SER A 135 7.88 -13.04 -12.29
C SER A 135 8.30 -14.05 -11.23
N VAL A 136 7.59 -15.17 -11.10
CA VAL A 136 7.93 -16.24 -10.16
C VAL A 136 9.25 -16.91 -10.52
N LEU A 137 9.51 -17.17 -11.80
CA LEU A 137 10.79 -17.71 -12.28
C LEU A 137 11.96 -16.76 -11.95
N LEU A 138 11.79 -15.46 -12.21
CA LEU A 138 12.79 -14.44 -11.88
C LEU A 138 13.08 -14.41 -10.37
N GLU A 139 12.04 -14.38 -9.53
CA GLU A 139 12.19 -14.39 -8.08
C GLU A 139 12.92 -15.66 -7.62
N THR A 140 12.42 -16.83 -8.01
CA THR A 140 12.96 -18.14 -7.59
C THR A 140 14.42 -18.31 -8.00
N MET A 141 14.74 -18.10 -9.28
CA MET A 141 16.11 -18.27 -9.78
C MET A 141 17.06 -17.19 -9.24
N SER A 142 16.56 -16.00 -8.90
CA SER A 142 17.40 -14.97 -8.26
C SER A 142 17.82 -15.37 -6.84
N PHE A 143 16.96 -16.08 -6.09
CA PHE A 143 17.32 -16.59 -4.76
C PHE A 143 18.39 -17.66 -4.86
N GLU A 144 18.25 -18.63 -5.77
CA GLU A 144 19.30 -19.64 -6.03
C GLU A 144 20.63 -18.98 -6.38
N PHE A 145 20.59 -18.02 -7.31
CA PHE A 145 21.77 -17.30 -7.76
C PHE A 145 22.46 -16.51 -6.64
N MET A 146 21.69 -15.86 -5.77
CA MET A 146 22.20 -15.12 -4.63
C MET A 146 22.75 -16.07 -3.55
N LEU A 147 22.02 -17.13 -3.22
CA LEU A 147 22.42 -18.11 -2.20
C LEU A 147 23.72 -18.80 -2.60
N SER A 148 23.89 -19.21 -3.86
CA SER A 148 25.13 -19.84 -4.35
C SER A 148 26.39 -18.99 -4.17
N ARG A 149 26.24 -17.68 -3.89
CA ARG A 149 27.32 -16.68 -3.70
C ARG A 149 27.43 -16.14 -2.27
N CYS A 150 26.42 -16.38 -1.44
CA CYS A 150 26.32 -15.80 -0.09
C CYS A 150 26.21 -16.86 1.01
N SER A 151 25.74 -18.06 0.69
CA SER A 151 25.34 -19.06 1.68
C SER A 151 26.48 -19.52 2.58
N SER A 152 27.68 -19.75 2.01
CA SER A 152 28.88 -20.10 2.78
C SER A 152 29.26 -19.02 3.79
N GLU A 153 29.31 -17.76 3.35
CA GLU A 153 29.64 -16.60 4.19
C GLU A 153 28.61 -16.42 5.33
N ILE A 154 27.32 -16.60 5.03
CA ILE A 154 26.25 -16.57 6.04
C ILE A 154 26.42 -17.73 7.04
N ALA A 155 26.66 -18.96 6.58
CA ALA A 155 26.77 -20.13 7.45
C ALA A 155 27.98 -20.04 8.39
N GLU A 156 29.10 -19.52 7.90
CA GLU A 156 30.29 -19.23 8.70
C GLU A 156 29.98 -18.21 9.79
N ALA A 157 29.37 -17.06 9.43
CA ALA A 157 28.98 -16.04 10.39
C ALA A 157 27.99 -16.55 11.45
N LEU A 158 26.99 -17.35 11.05
CA LEU A 158 26.03 -17.98 11.97
C LEU A 158 26.69 -18.92 12.98
N THR A 159 27.72 -19.64 12.54
CA THR A 159 28.51 -20.51 13.41
C THR A 159 29.37 -19.67 14.37
N ASP A 160 30.14 -18.74 13.82
CA ASP A 160 31.22 -18.05 14.53
C ASP A 160 30.70 -16.96 15.49
N HIS A 161 29.64 -16.26 15.11
CA HIS A 161 29.12 -15.11 15.86
C HIS A 161 27.86 -15.42 16.67
N TYR A 162 27.04 -16.39 16.23
CA TYR A 162 25.73 -16.67 16.82
C TYR A 162 25.62 -18.08 17.44
N ALA A 163 26.69 -18.87 17.39
CA ALA A 163 26.77 -20.21 17.96
C ALA A 163 25.69 -21.18 17.44
N ILE A 164 25.28 -21.01 16.18
CA ILE A 164 24.39 -21.97 15.52
C ILE A 164 25.20 -23.20 15.13
N PRO A 165 24.79 -24.42 15.51
CA PRO A 165 25.58 -25.62 15.27
C PRO A 165 25.64 -25.97 13.78
N LYS A 166 26.83 -26.29 13.26
CA LYS A 166 27.05 -26.65 11.84
C LYS A 166 26.05 -27.70 11.30
N PRO A 167 25.68 -28.76 12.03
CA PRO A 167 24.67 -29.71 11.56
C PRO A 167 23.31 -29.08 11.22
N ALA A 168 22.91 -28.02 11.91
CA ALA A 168 21.65 -27.31 11.64
C ALA A 168 21.73 -26.39 10.42
N LEU A 169 22.93 -26.09 9.92
CA LEU A 169 23.17 -25.21 8.77
C LEU A 169 23.29 -26.00 7.46
N HIS A 170 22.86 -27.27 7.42
CA HIS A 170 22.98 -28.10 6.22
C HIS A 170 22.23 -27.51 5.01
N TRP A 171 21.08 -26.86 5.25
CA TRP A 171 20.36 -26.14 4.18
C TRP A 171 21.24 -25.09 3.51
N PHE A 172 22.01 -24.29 4.27
CA PHE A 172 22.95 -23.34 3.69
C PHE A 172 24.08 -24.04 2.92
N ALA A 173 24.60 -25.16 3.43
CA ALA A 173 25.67 -25.89 2.78
C ALA A 173 25.29 -26.41 1.38
N LEU A 174 24.03 -26.80 1.18
CA LEU A 174 23.53 -27.24 -0.14
C LEU A 174 23.53 -26.12 -1.17
N HIS A 175 23.29 -24.87 -0.75
CA HIS A 175 23.28 -23.71 -1.63
C HIS A 175 24.66 -22.99 -1.66
N SER A 176 25.77 -23.70 -1.43
CA SER A 176 27.13 -23.11 -1.41
C SER A 176 27.77 -23.03 -2.82
N GLU A 177 29.02 -22.56 -2.93
CA GLU A 177 29.72 -22.35 -4.22
C GLU A 177 29.80 -23.60 -5.14
N VAL A 178 29.56 -24.80 -4.59
CA VAL A 178 29.41 -26.04 -5.37
C VAL A 178 28.22 -25.98 -6.34
N ASP A 179 27.29 -25.04 -6.12
CA ASP A 179 26.02 -24.87 -6.83
C ASP A 179 26.01 -23.69 -7.84
N ILE A 180 27.16 -23.05 -8.08
CA ILE A 180 27.25 -21.98 -9.09
C ILE A 180 26.77 -22.49 -10.46
N ARG A 181 26.96 -23.78 -10.78
CA ARG A 181 26.49 -24.33 -12.05
C ARG A 181 24.95 -24.31 -12.17
N HIS A 182 24.19 -24.78 -11.18
CA HIS A 182 22.72 -24.80 -11.30
C HIS A 182 22.14 -23.38 -11.22
N ALA A 183 22.75 -22.49 -10.43
CA ALA A 183 22.39 -21.07 -10.45
C ALA A 183 22.53 -20.44 -11.85
N GLU A 184 23.53 -20.85 -12.63
CA GLU A 184 23.72 -20.38 -14.01
C GLU A 184 22.74 -21.04 -14.99
N GLU A 185 22.34 -22.28 -14.74
CA GLU A 185 21.25 -22.94 -15.51
C GLU A 185 19.92 -22.19 -15.33
N GLY A 186 19.67 -21.60 -14.16
CA GLY A 186 18.51 -20.72 -13.93
C GLY A 186 18.44 -19.52 -14.89
N VAL A 187 19.58 -18.97 -15.30
CA VAL A 187 19.63 -17.90 -16.34
C VAL A 187 19.15 -18.44 -17.68
N THR A 188 19.58 -19.65 -18.05
CA THR A 188 19.13 -20.33 -19.27
C THR A 188 17.64 -20.66 -19.21
N VAL A 189 17.13 -21.12 -18.06
CA VAL A 189 15.69 -21.39 -17.87
C VAL A 189 14.83 -20.16 -18.14
N ILE A 190 15.24 -18.98 -17.63
CA ILE A 190 14.51 -17.72 -17.86
C ILE A 190 14.60 -17.28 -19.32
N GLN A 191 15.75 -17.50 -19.96
CA GLN A 191 15.94 -17.20 -21.37
C GLN A 191 15.03 -18.09 -22.24
N ASP A 192 15.03 -19.41 -22.01
CA ASP A 192 14.18 -20.38 -22.69
C ASP A 192 12.69 -20.05 -22.51
N TYR A 193 12.27 -19.71 -21.30
CA TYR A 193 10.92 -19.27 -21.02
C TYR A 193 10.56 -18.00 -21.82
N SER A 194 11.46 -17.01 -21.81
CA SER A 194 11.26 -15.73 -22.51
C SER A 194 11.15 -15.93 -24.02
N ASP A 195 11.99 -16.78 -24.59
CA ASP A 195 12.00 -17.08 -26.03
C ASP A 195 10.76 -17.87 -26.45
N PHE A 196 10.39 -18.91 -25.69
CA PHE A 196 9.19 -19.72 -25.95
C PHE A 196 7.91 -18.88 -25.92
N HIS A 197 7.81 -17.96 -24.96
CA HIS A 197 6.66 -17.09 -24.78
C HIS A 197 6.71 -15.76 -25.54
N GLN A 198 7.75 -15.56 -26.35
CA GLN A 198 8.00 -14.35 -27.14
C GLN A 198 7.90 -13.08 -26.29
N ILE A 199 8.53 -13.09 -25.13
CA ILE A 199 8.59 -11.95 -24.22
C ILE A 199 9.50 -10.89 -24.84
N SER A 200 8.97 -9.67 -25.02
CA SER A 200 9.78 -8.54 -25.48
C SER A 200 10.70 -8.04 -24.36
N GLU A 201 11.83 -7.45 -24.72
CA GLU A 201 12.77 -6.88 -23.74
C GLU A 201 12.09 -5.82 -22.86
N ALA A 202 11.24 -4.97 -23.43
CA ALA A 202 10.49 -3.97 -22.66
C ALA A 202 9.54 -4.59 -21.62
N LEU A 203 8.87 -5.71 -21.97
CA LEU A 203 8.00 -6.44 -21.03
C LEU A 203 8.81 -7.16 -19.96
N PHE A 204 9.91 -7.81 -20.37
CA PHE A 204 10.85 -8.45 -19.45
C PHE A 204 11.38 -7.46 -18.41
N ASP A 205 11.91 -6.32 -18.86
CA ASP A 205 12.45 -5.27 -17.99
C ASP A 205 11.41 -4.75 -16.99
N ARG A 206 10.16 -4.60 -17.43
CA ARG A 206 9.05 -4.18 -16.56
C ARG A 206 8.81 -5.21 -15.46
N ILE A 207 8.73 -6.49 -15.82
CA ILE A 207 8.48 -7.58 -14.86
C ILE A 207 9.69 -7.77 -13.94
N ALA A 208 10.91 -7.67 -14.45
CA ALA A 208 12.13 -7.76 -13.67
C ALA A 208 12.24 -6.63 -12.65
N ARG A 209 11.98 -5.37 -13.05
CA ARG A 209 11.92 -4.23 -12.11
C ARG A 209 10.85 -4.42 -11.04
N LEU A 210 9.70 -4.99 -11.41
CA LEU A 210 8.63 -5.29 -10.46
C LEU A 210 8.99 -6.37 -9.44
N THR A 211 9.67 -7.40 -9.92
CA THR A 211 9.98 -8.59 -9.13
C THR A 211 11.19 -8.34 -8.23
N LEU A 212 12.28 -7.83 -8.80
CA LEU A 212 13.58 -7.69 -8.14
C LEU A 212 13.79 -6.30 -7.51
N GLY A 213 12.93 -5.33 -7.86
CA GLY A 213 13.04 -3.95 -7.40
C GLY A 213 13.00 -3.80 -5.89
N ASP A 214 13.59 -2.70 -5.41
CA ASP A 214 13.73 -2.40 -3.98
C ASP A 214 14.44 -3.50 -3.17
N ASN A 215 15.35 -4.26 -3.81
CA ASN A 215 16.11 -5.38 -3.25
C ASN A 215 15.21 -6.43 -2.57
N LEU A 216 14.69 -7.34 -3.40
CA LEU A 216 13.90 -8.50 -3.03
C LEU A 216 14.45 -9.27 -1.82
N PHE A 217 15.77 -9.54 -1.79
CA PHE A 217 16.39 -10.36 -0.76
C PHE A 217 16.30 -9.72 0.63
N VAL A 218 16.59 -8.42 0.72
CA VAL A 218 16.42 -7.66 1.98
C VAL A 218 14.96 -7.68 2.43
N ARG A 219 14.01 -7.51 1.51
CA ARG A 219 12.56 -7.54 1.85
C ARG A 219 12.13 -8.88 2.46
N HIS A 220 12.72 -9.98 2.00
CA HIS A 220 12.38 -11.32 2.48
C HIS A 220 13.11 -11.66 3.77
N TYR A 221 14.42 -11.45 3.85
CA TYR A 221 15.26 -11.91 4.96
C TYR A 221 15.37 -10.91 6.11
N PHE A 222 15.26 -9.61 5.82
CA PHE A 222 15.36 -8.52 6.80
C PHE A 222 14.16 -7.58 6.70
N PRO A 223 12.91 -8.09 6.86
CA PRO A 223 11.74 -7.24 6.81
C PRO A 223 11.83 -6.15 7.90
N PRO A 224 11.34 -4.94 7.62
CA PRO A 224 11.54 -3.78 8.50
C PRO A 224 10.99 -3.91 9.93
N SER A 225 10.11 -4.89 10.21
CA SER A 225 9.67 -5.23 11.56
C SER A 225 10.82 -5.58 12.52
N SER A 226 12.01 -5.89 11.99
CA SER A 226 13.24 -6.06 12.78
C SER A 226 13.77 -4.74 13.39
N LYS A 227 13.38 -3.57 12.88
CA LYS A 227 13.84 -2.25 13.34
C LYS A 227 12.95 -1.63 14.44
N GLN A 228 11.71 -2.08 14.60
CA GLN A 228 10.72 -1.45 15.50
C GLN A 228 11.03 -1.60 17.00
N ARG A 229 11.92 -2.51 17.42
CA ARG A 229 12.18 -2.79 18.85
C ARG A 229 13.55 -2.34 19.37
N THR A 230 14.50 -1.92 18.53
CA THR A 230 15.91 -1.79 18.96
C THR A 230 16.56 -0.42 18.71
N ARG A 231 15.94 0.53 18.00
CA ARG A 231 16.50 1.91 17.86
C ARG A 231 16.24 2.78 19.10
N THR A 232 16.71 2.32 20.27
CA THR A 232 16.84 3.18 21.47
C THR A 232 18.15 3.94 21.54
N LYS A 233 19.05 3.84 20.55
CA LYS A 233 20.27 4.67 20.37
C LYS A 233 21.01 4.23 19.11
N SER A 234 20.87 4.91 17.97
CA SER A 234 21.83 4.80 16.88
C SER A 234 22.10 6.19 16.27
N THR A 235 23.30 6.34 15.73
CA THR A 235 23.87 7.54 15.10
C THR A 235 22.84 8.28 14.23
N PRO A 236 22.72 9.63 14.31
CA PRO A 236 21.78 10.39 13.50
C PRO A 236 21.97 10.09 12.02
N ALA A 237 20.90 9.75 11.31
CA ALA A 237 20.96 9.59 9.87
C ALA A 237 21.46 10.90 9.22
N THR A 238 22.43 10.82 8.32
CA THR A 238 22.99 12.01 7.67
C THR A 238 21.88 12.73 6.91
N ALA A 239 21.57 13.95 7.34
CA ALA A 239 20.54 14.75 6.71
C ALA A 239 20.88 15.04 5.24
N ARG A 240 19.91 14.90 4.34
CA ARG A 240 20.08 15.02 2.89
C ARG A 240 19.24 16.16 2.34
N ARG A 241 19.66 16.68 1.19
CA ARG A 241 18.96 17.78 0.53
C ARG A 241 18.07 17.24 -0.58
N ILE A 242 16.98 17.97 -0.81
CA ILE A 242 16.14 17.77 -1.98
C ILE A 242 16.68 18.64 -3.11
N GLU A 243 16.91 18.04 -4.27
CA GLU A 243 17.50 18.72 -5.44
C GLU A 243 16.43 19.09 -6.48
N SER A 244 15.32 18.33 -6.56
CA SER A 244 14.20 18.68 -7.42
C SER A 244 12.84 18.27 -6.86
N VAL A 245 11.82 19.02 -7.28
CA VAL A 245 10.39 18.75 -7.06
C VAL A 245 9.72 18.79 -8.44
N THR A 246 9.19 17.66 -8.90
CA THR A 246 8.43 17.56 -10.16
C THR A 246 6.95 17.40 -9.85
N ILE A 247 6.13 18.20 -10.51
CA ILE A 247 4.68 18.22 -10.38
C ILE A 247 4.06 17.66 -11.66
N TYR A 248 3.27 16.62 -11.53
CA TYR A 248 2.49 16.00 -12.59
C TYR A 248 1.01 16.29 -12.34
N GLN A 249 0.37 16.99 -13.28
CA GLN A 249 -1.09 17.10 -13.30
C GLN A 249 -1.60 16.05 -14.28
N LEU A 250 -2.32 15.06 -13.75
CA LEU A 250 -2.79 13.93 -14.55
C LEU A 250 -4.13 14.22 -15.24
N GLY A 251 -4.38 13.47 -16.30
CA GLY A 251 -5.68 13.33 -16.95
C GLY A 251 -5.91 11.87 -17.30
N ILE A 252 -6.15 11.02 -16.28
CA ILE A 252 -6.37 9.58 -16.48
C ILE A 252 -7.85 9.36 -16.79
N PRO A 253 -8.24 8.88 -17.98
CA PRO A 253 -9.65 8.64 -18.29
C PRO A 253 -10.28 7.60 -17.36
N PHE A 254 -11.55 7.78 -17.02
CA PHE A 254 -12.33 6.78 -16.32
C PHE A 254 -12.96 5.78 -17.30
N LYS A 255 -13.15 4.54 -16.85
CA LYS A 255 -13.91 3.49 -17.56
C LYS A 255 -15.41 3.79 -17.60
N GLN A 256 -15.89 4.63 -16.69
CA GLN A 256 -17.29 5.06 -16.57
C GLN A 256 -17.35 6.45 -15.93
N THR A 257 -18.31 7.28 -16.35
CA THR A 257 -18.57 8.58 -15.72
C THR A 257 -18.99 8.41 -14.26
N PHE A 258 -18.35 9.12 -13.35
CA PHE A 258 -18.73 9.13 -11.94
C PHE A 258 -19.51 10.42 -11.62
N ARG A 259 -20.72 10.29 -11.04
CA ARG A 259 -21.60 11.41 -10.70
C ARG A 259 -21.94 11.43 -9.21
N HIS A 260 -22.07 12.63 -8.65
CA HIS A 260 -22.64 12.88 -7.32
C HIS A 260 -23.27 14.27 -7.27
N ALA A 261 -23.98 14.59 -6.17
CA ALA A 261 -24.81 15.80 -6.05
C ALA A 261 -24.07 17.11 -6.36
N LEU A 262 -22.76 17.18 -6.09
CA LEU A 262 -21.94 18.36 -6.29
C LEU A 262 -21.12 18.36 -7.59
N GLN A 263 -20.84 17.19 -8.21
CA GLN A 263 -19.97 17.10 -9.39
C GLN A 263 -20.14 15.83 -10.24
N SER A 264 -19.81 15.93 -11.54
CA SER A 264 -19.66 14.82 -12.49
C SER A 264 -18.23 14.79 -13.05
N ARG A 265 -17.66 13.60 -13.25
CA ARG A 265 -16.27 13.42 -13.73
C ARG A 265 -16.10 12.25 -14.68
N GLU A 266 -15.19 12.43 -15.63
CA GLU A 266 -14.83 11.46 -16.66
C GLU A 266 -13.34 11.10 -16.65
N GLU A 267 -12.54 11.79 -15.83
CA GLU A 267 -11.11 11.56 -15.68
C GLU A 267 -10.65 11.87 -14.26
N SER A 268 -9.49 11.34 -13.88
CA SER A 268 -8.76 11.71 -12.67
C SER A 268 -7.92 12.95 -12.93
N ASP A 269 -8.12 13.96 -12.08
CA ASP A 269 -7.36 15.21 -12.00
C ASP A 269 -6.27 15.16 -10.93
N ALA A 270 -5.78 13.96 -10.60
CA ALA A 270 -4.79 13.76 -9.56
C ALA A 270 -3.51 14.57 -9.81
N VAL A 271 -2.96 15.14 -8.74
CA VAL A 271 -1.68 15.84 -8.76
C VAL A 271 -0.65 14.97 -8.05
N ILE A 272 0.35 14.53 -8.79
CA ILE A 272 1.45 13.71 -8.27
C ILE A 272 2.71 14.55 -8.14
N ILE A 273 3.36 14.44 -6.98
CA ILE A 273 4.62 15.08 -6.68
C ILE A 273 5.70 14.02 -6.64
N LYS A 274 6.75 14.22 -7.43
CA LYS A 274 8.00 13.46 -7.36
C LYS A 274 9.06 14.34 -6.74
N ILE A 275 9.72 13.84 -5.70
CA ILE A 275 10.86 14.49 -5.07
C ILE A 275 12.12 13.68 -5.38
N ALA A 276 13.22 14.35 -5.71
CA ALA A 276 14.53 13.71 -5.86
C ALA A 276 15.54 14.28 -4.87
N GLY A 277 16.20 13.40 -4.11
CA GLY A 277 17.24 13.77 -3.16
C GLY A 277 18.63 13.84 -3.80
N SER A 278 19.58 14.46 -3.09
CA SER A 278 21.00 14.54 -3.49
C SER A 278 21.70 13.17 -3.58
N ASP A 279 21.05 12.11 -3.11
CA ASP A 279 21.49 10.72 -3.16
C ASP A 279 20.94 9.94 -4.37
N GLY A 280 20.23 10.63 -5.27
CA GLY A 280 19.62 10.03 -6.47
C GLY A 280 18.33 9.25 -6.22
N ARG A 281 17.88 9.14 -4.95
CA ARG A 281 16.62 8.47 -4.62
C ARG A 281 15.44 9.38 -4.86
N THR A 282 14.30 8.77 -5.16
CA THR A 282 13.05 9.46 -5.44
C THR A 282 11.94 9.02 -4.49
N GLY A 283 10.97 9.91 -4.28
CA GLY A 283 9.73 9.60 -3.57
C GLY A 283 8.54 10.25 -4.24
N PHE A 284 7.39 9.62 -4.12
CA PHE A 284 6.15 10.04 -4.76
C PHE A 284 5.06 10.32 -3.74
N GLY A 285 4.26 11.35 -4.00
CA GLY A 285 3.08 11.67 -3.22
C GLY A 285 1.95 12.10 -4.14
N GLU A 286 0.72 11.91 -3.68
CA GLU A 286 -0.48 12.20 -4.46
C GLU A 286 -1.46 12.99 -3.60
N SER A 287 -2.20 13.90 -4.24
CA SER A 287 -3.43 14.45 -3.69
C SER A 287 -4.37 14.89 -4.80
N LEU A 288 -5.65 15.05 -4.46
CA LEU A 288 -6.66 15.49 -5.40
C LEU A 288 -7.42 16.69 -4.83
N PRO A 289 -7.06 17.93 -5.24
CA PRO A 289 -7.68 19.14 -4.69
C PRO A 289 -9.17 19.22 -5.05
N ARG A 290 -9.97 19.72 -4.12
CA ARG A 290 -11.44 19.86 -4.27
C ARG A 290 -11.88 21.25 -3.84
N SER A 291 -12.31 22.07 -4.78
CA SER A 291 -12.74 23.44 -4.49
C SER A 291 -13.93 23.50 -3.54
N TYR A 292 -14.84 22.54 -3.61
CA TYR A 292 -16.02 22.43 -2.75
C TYR A 292 -15.76 21.76 -1.38
N VAL A 293 -14.55 21.27 -1.12
CA VAL A 293 -14.19 20.67 0.20
C VAL A 293 -13.07 21.46 0.87
N THR A 294 -11.90 21.57 0.22
CA THR A 294 -10.74 22.26 0.79
C THR A 294 -10.59 23.68 0.27
N GLY A 295 -11.31 24.07 -0.78
CA GLY A 295 -11.10 25.36 -1.46
C GLY A 295 -9.89 25.36 -2.41
N GLU A 296 -9.28 24.19 -2.64
CA GLU A 296 -8.14 24.03 -3.54
C GLU A 296 -8.58 23.59 -4.94
N THR A 297 -7.91 24.13 -5.96
CA THR A 297 -7.87 23.60 -7.32
C THR A 297 -6.47 23.09 -7.67
N THR A 298 -6.33 22.34 -8.76
CA THR A 298 -5.02 21.89 -9.24
C THR A 298 -4.09 23.06 -9.55
N GLU A 299 -4.61 24.16 -10.09
CA GLU A 299 -3.85 25.40 -10.34
C GLU A 299 -3.34 26.02 -9.04
N THR A 300 -4.21 26.16 -8.03
CA THR A 300 -3.80 26.73 -6.75
C THR A 300 -2.76 25.86 -6.04
N MET A 301 -2.88 24.53 -6.16
CA MET A 301 -1.91 23.58 -5.61
C MET A 301 -0.55 23.70 -6.30
N VAL A 302 -0.51 23.74 -7.64
CA VAL A 302 0.72 23.95 -8.41
C VAL A 302 1.39 25.28 -8.04
N ALA A 303 0.62 26.37 -7.98
CA ALA A 303 1.15 27.68 -7.62
C ALA A 303 1.72 27.68 -6.19
N ARG A 304 1.01 27.10 -5.22
CA ARG A 304 1.49 26.98 -3.84
C ARG A 304 2.78 26.19 -3.71
N ILE A 305 2.90 25.09 -4.45
CA ILE A 305 4.13 24.29 -4.45
C ILE A 305 5.27 25.08 -5.07
N ARG A 306 5.05 25.67 -6.25
CA ARG A 306 6.07 26.45 -6.97
C ARG A 306 6.56 27.67 -6.19
N ASP A 307 5.63 28.46 -5.68
CA ASP A 307 5.92 29.80 -5.18
C ASP A 307 6.26 29.79 -3.68
N HIS A 308 5.81 28.77 -2.92
CA HIS A 308 5.95 28.75 -1.46
C HIS A 308 6.65 27.49 -0.93
N LEU A 309 6.18 26.28 -1.25
CA LEU A 309 6.70 25.07 -0.61
C LEU A 309 8.04 24.60 -1.17
N ALA A 310 8.23 24.57 -2.49
CA ALA A 310 9.48 24.13 -3.09
C ALA A 310 10.69 25.00 -2.66
N PRO A 311 10.60 26.35 -2.64
CA PRO A 311 11.67 27.18 -2.10
C PRO A 311 11.99 26.90 -0.62
N LYS A 312 10.98 26.60 0.20
CA LYS A 312 11.16 26.21 1.61
C LYS A 312 11.85 24.84 1.70
N ILE A 313 11.41 23.85 0.93
CA ILE A 313 11.99 22.49 0.88
C ILE A 313 13.47 22.53 0.46
N PHE A 314 13.83 23.29 -0.58
CA PHE A 314 15.21 23.39 -1.08
C PHE A 314 16.20 24.05 -0.09
N ARG A 315 15.68 24.77 0.92
CA ARG A 315 16.50 25.37 1.98
C ARG A 315 16.70 24.45 3.17
N GLN A 316 16.01 23.32 3.21
CA GLN A 316 16.05 22.36 4.32
C GLN A 316 16.93 21.15 4.01
N THR A 317 17.26 20.43 5.07
CA THR A 317 17.84 19.08 5.00
C THR A 317 16.94 18.14 5.79
N PHE A 318 16.66 16.97 5.24
CA PHE A 318 15.79 15.97 5.85
C PHE A 318 16.60 14.76 6.28
N ALA A 319 16.40 14.32 7.52
CA ALA A 319 16.93 13.04 7.98
C ALA A 319 16.02 11.93 7.45
N PRO A 320 16.55 10.92 6.72
CA PRO A 320 15.74 9.80 6.27
C PRO A 320 15.29 8.92 7.44
N GLY A 321 14.15 8.26 7.30
CA GLY A 321 13.47 7.52 8.36
C GLY A 321 12.22 8.23 8.91
N TRP A 322 11.82 7.85 10.12
CA TRP A 322 10.67 8.38 10.84
C TRP A 322 10.88 9.86 11.25
N GLU A 323 12.14 10.28 11.40
CA GLU A 323 12.54 11.65 11.72
C GLU A 323 12.04 12.66 10.68
N ALA A 324 11.88 12.25 9.41
CA ALA A 324 11.30 13.10 8.38
C ALA A 324 9.83 13.47 8.69
N LEU A 325 9.04 12.55 9.24
CA LEU A 325 7.66 12.86 9.65
C LEU A 325 7.65 13.87 10.78
N GLU A 326 8.49 13.68 11.80
CA GLU A 326 8.57 14.62 12.92
C GLU A 326 9.00 16.01 12.47
N GLN A 327 10.05 16.08 11.64
CA GLN A 327 10.50 17.34 11.03
C GLN A 327 9.36 17.98 10.26
N MET A 328 8.64 17.23 9.43
CA MET A 328 7.49 17.75 8.69
C MET A 328 6.42 18.29 9.61
N GLN A 329 6.05 17.56 10.68
CA GLN A 329 5.08 18.01 11.68
C GLN A 329 5.46 19.34 12.34
N THR A 330 6.77 19.58 12.58
CA THR A 330 7.24 20.86 13.12
C THR A 330 7.21 21.99 12.09
N LEU A 331 7.39 21.67 10.81
CA LEU A 331 7.46 22.64 9.72
C LEU A 331 6.08 23.03 9.17
N VAL A 332 5.06 22.16 9.27
CA VAL A 332 3.71 22.40 8.74
C VAL A 332 3.15 23.77 9.15
N PRO A 333 3.15 24.15 10.45
CA PRO A 333 2.56 25.41 10.87
C PRO A 333 3.19 26.61 10.16
N ASP A 334 4.51 26.60 9.95
CA ASP A 334 5.24 27.69 9.27
C ASP A 334 5.09 27.61 7.75
N TRP A 335 4.78 26.43 7.21
CA TRP A 335 4.59 26.22 5.78
C TRP A 335 3.18 26.55 5.31
N THR A 336 2.17 26.36 6.17
CA THR A 336 0.76 26.59 5.88
C THR A 336 0.23 27.92 6.41
N ARG A 337 0.98 28.62 7.27
CA ARG A 337 0.70 30.02 7.61
C ARG A 337 1.09 30.89 6.43
N SER A 338 0.10 31.56 5.88
CA SER A 338 0.25 32.47 4.74
C SER A 338 0.69 33.85 5.26
N ASP A 339 1.65 34.50 4.59
CA ASP A 339 2.02 35.91 4.84
C ASP A 339 0.92 36.87 4.31
N ASP A 340 -0.04 36.30 3.57
CA ASP A 340 -1.03 36.95 2.71
C ASP A 340 -2.37 37.24 3.40
N GLY A 341 -2.50 37.00 4.72
CA GLY A 341 -3.62 37.47 5.55
C GLY A 341 -5.01 36.88 5.26
N GLU A 342 -5.23 36.24 4.10
CA GLU A 342 -6.49 35.64 3.68
C GLU A 342 -6.26 34.29 2.98
N LYS A 343 -6.44 33.20 3.72
CA LYS A 343 -7.01 31.89 3.31
C LYS A 343 -6.94 30.91 4.48
N SER A 344 -8.04 30.22 4.76
CA SER A 344 -8.13 29.18 5.80
C SER A 344 -7.05 28.10 5.62
N VAL A 345 -6.52 27.55 6.72
CA VAL A 345 -5.56 26.41 6.72
C VAL A 345 -6.08 25.23 5.89
N ALA A 346 -7.41 25.04 5.86
CA ALA A 346 -8.07 24.04 5.02
C ALA A 346 -7.64 24.12 3.54
N ALA A 347 -7.37 25.33 3.04
CA ALA A 347 -6.97 25.57 1.67
C ALA A 347 -5.52 25.17 1.37
N TRP A 348 -4.80 24.51 2.28
CA TRP A 348 -3.47 23.97 2.04
C TRP A 348 -3.43 22.44 2.18
N ASN A 349 -4.53 21.81 2.59
CA ASN A 349 -4.52 20.41 3.01
C ASN A 349 -4.16 19.45 1.88
N ALA A 350 -4.75 19.62 0.68
CA ALA A 350 -4.43 18.77 -0.46
C ALA A 350 -3.00 19.01 -0.94
N THR A 351 -2.57 20.27 -0.97
CA THR A 351 -1.21 20.66 -1.31
C THR A 351 -0.19 20.01 -0.37
N PHE A 352 -0.44 20.11 0.94
CA PHE A 352 0.43 19.55 1.97
C PHE A 352 0.44 18.02 1.93
N CYS A 353 -0.72 17.37 1.73
CA CYS A 353 -0.82 15.92 1.60
C CYS A 353 0.15 15.38 0.53
N ALA A 354 0.16 15.96 -0.68
CA ALA A 354 1.02 15.44 -1.74
C ALA A 354 2.51 15.63 -1.45
N ILE A 355 2.89 16.76 -0.83
CA ILE A 355 4.29 17.04 -0.45
C ILE A 355 4.74 16.13 0.69
N GLU A 356 3.92 15.98 1.74
CA GLU A 356 4.22 15.12 2.88
C GLU A 356 4.40 13.67 2.42
N LEU A 357 3.46 13.16 1.62
CA LEU A 357 3.55 11.80 1.08
C LEU A 357 4.81 11.60 0.22
N ALA A 358 5.19 12.58 -0.62
CA ALA A 358 6.40 12.48 -1.43
C ALA A 358 7.68 12.47 -0.60
N LEU A 359 7.75 13.28 0.45
CA LEU A 359 8.87 13.31 1.38
C LEU A 359 8.93 12.03 2.22
N LEU A 360 7.77 11.52 2.67
CA LEU A 360 7.68 10.25 3.39
C LEU A 360 8.11 9.08 2.53
N ASP A 361 7.63 8.99 1.28
CA ASP A 361 8.03 7.93 0.35
C ASP A 361 9.55 7.94 0.13
N TRP A 362 10.13 9.11 -0.18
CA TRP A 362 11.57 9.28 -0.38
C TRP A 362 12.35 8.87 0.88
N SER A 363 11.91 9.35 2.05
CA SER A 363 12.55 9.11 3.34
C SER A 363 12.53 7.64 3.74
N LEU A 364 11.37 7.00 3.64
CA LEU A 364 11.17 5.60 3.99
C LEU A 364 11.93 4.69 3.03
N ARG A 365 11.91 4.97 1.72
CA ARG A 365 12.74 4.26 0.73
C ARG A 365 14.22 4.39 1.05
N ALA A 366 14.67 5.55 1.52
CA ALA A 366 16.06 5.78 1.88
C ALA A 366 16.54 4.98 3.11
N ASP A 367 15.64 4.62 4.04
CA ASP A 367 15.92 3.80 5.23
C ASP A 367 15.46 2.33 5.08
N HIS A 368 15.09 1.94 3.85
CA HIS A 368 14.57 0.61 3.51
C HIS A 368 13.28 0.22 4.26
N CYS A 369 12.50 1.21 4.69
CA CYS A 369 11.26 1.06 5.44
C CYS A 369 10.01 1.21 4.54
N ALA A 370 8.87 0.78 5.06
CA ALA A 370 7.53 0.96 4.53
C ALA A 370 6.69 1.84 5.46
N LEU A 371 5.61 2.41 4.94
CA LEU A 371 4.68 3.21 5.74
C LEU A 371 4.04 2.38 6.87
N THR A 372 3.93 1.06 6.69
CA THR A 372 3.45 0.13 7.72
C THR A 372 4.39 0.01 8.93
N ASP A 373 5.65 0.43 8.80
CA ASP A 373 6.59 0.48 9.94
C ASP A 373 6.40 1.73 10.78
N LEU A 374 5.98 2.81 10.13
CA LEU A 374 5.60 4.07 10.77
C LEU A 374 4.20 3.97 11.37
N LEU A 375 3.30 3.27 10.68
CA LEU A 375 1.90 3.05 11.07
C LEU A 375 1.68 1.55 11.30
N PRO A 376 2.13 0.99 12.46
CA PRO A 376 1.99 -0.43 12.74
C PRO A 376 0.52 -0.85 12.65
N PRO A 377 0.20 -1.90 11.87
CA PRO A 377 -1.19 -2.24 11.61
C PRO A 377 -1.86 -2.92 12.81
N GLU A 378 -3.07 -2.47 13.15
CA GLU A 378 -4.01 -3.18 14.04
C GLU A 378 -4.69 -4.35 13.30
N ARG A 379 -4.67 -4.33 11.97
CA ARG A 379 -5.21 -5.38 11.10
C ARG A 379 -4.39 -5.57 9.83
N PHE A 380 -4.26 -6.81 9.38
CA PHE A 380 -3.51 -7.14 8.15
C PHE A 380 -4.36 -7.12 6.87
N GLU A 381 -5.65 -6.79 7.00
CA GLU A 381 -6.60 -6.69 5.91
C GLU A 381 -7.62 -5.58 6.22
N VAL A 382 -7.97 -4.79 5.20
CA VAL A 382 -8.99 -3.74 5.26
C VAL A 382 -10.22 -4.18 4.47
N VAL A 383 -11.41 -3.99 5.02
CA VAL A 383 -12.68 -4.30 4.35
C VAL A 383 -13.28 -3.02 3.80
N TYR A 384 -13.35 -2.91 2.47
CA TYR A 384 -13.91 -1.77 1.76
C TYR A 384 -15.42 -1.92 1.54
N SER A 385 -16.14 -0.82 1.73
CA SER A 385 -17.57 -0.70 1.42
C SER A 385 -17.83 -0.54 -0.09
N GLY A 386 -18.97 -1.03 -0.56
CA GLY A 386 -19.49 -0.71 -1.88
C GLY A 386 -20.08 0.70 -1.90
N VAL A 387 -20.03 1.40 -3.04
CA VAL A 387 -20.61 2.74 -3.19
C VAL A 387 -21.57 2.79 -4.38
N ILE A 388 -22.84 3.06 -4.11
CA ILE A 388 -23.89 3.21 -5.12
C ILE A 388 -24.13 4.71 -5.35
N SER A 389 -23.65 5.19 -6.49
CA SER A 389 -23.78 6.59 -6.92
C SER A 389 -24.86 6.79 -8.00
N ALA A 390 -25.56 5.73 -8.42
CA ALA A 390 -26.58 5.84 -9.46
C ALA A 390 -27.83 6.55 -8.92
N ASP A 391 -28.38 7.47 -9.73
CA ASP A 391 -29.59 8.21 -9.39
C ASP A 391 -30.84 7.38 -9.62
N GLU A 392 -30.93 6.73 -10.79
CA GLU A 392 -32.09 5.92 -11.17
C GLU A 392 -32.20 4.64 -10.32
N PRO A 393 -33.35 4.35 -9.68
CA PRO A 393 -33.52 3.17 -8.83
C PRO A 393 -33.18 1.84 -9.51
N LYS A 394 -33.46 1.73 -10.81
CA LYS A 394 -33.15 0.53 -11.61
C LYS A 394 -31.64 0.29 -11.70
N ASP A 395 -30.87 1.34 -11.92
CA ASP A 395 -29.41 1.28 -12.06
C ASP A 395 -28.74 1.10 -10.71
N ALA A 396 -29.26 1.76 -9.66
CA ALA A 396 -28.86 1.53 -8.28
C ALA A 396 -29.03 0.04 -7.89
N ALA A 397 -30.17 -0.57 -8.20
CA ALA A 397 -30.39 -1.99 -7.95
C ALA A 397 -29.47 -2.90 -8.78
N ALA A 398 -29.11 -2.51 -10.01
CA ALA A 398 -28.17 -3.25 -10.83
C ALA A 398 -26.75 -3.23 -10.23
N LEU A 399 -26.28 -2.08 -9.76
CA LEU A 399 -25.01 -1.95 -9.04
C LEU A 399 -25.04 -2.73 -7.71
N ALA A 400 -26.13 -2.62 -6.96
CA ALA A 400 -26.34 -3.35 -5.70
C ALA A 400 -26.24 -4.88 -5.90
N ARG A 401 -26.86 -5.42 -6.95
CA ARG A 401 -26.72 -6.85 -7.33
C ARG A 401 -25.30 -7.24 -7.73
N ARG A 402 -24.50 -6.32 -8.29
CA ARG A 402 -23.08 -6.59 -8.57
C ARG A 402 -22.29 -6.64 -7.27
N MET A 403 -22.52 -5.72 -6.34
CA MET A 403 -21.86 -5.70 -5.02
C MET A 403 -22.23 -6.92 -4.18
N ALA A 404 -23.49 -7.33 -4.18
CA ALA A 404 -23.94 -8.55 -3.50
C ALA A 404 -23.25 -9.81 -4.06
N ARG A 405 -23.09 -9.90 -5.39
CA ARG A 405 -22.33 -10.99 -6.04
C ARG A 405 -20.84 -10.98 -5.70
N LEU A 406 -20.29 -9.79 -5.45
CA LEU A 406 -18.93 -9.63 -4.92
C LEU A 406 -18.83 -9.92 -3.42
N GLY A 407 -19.92 -10.32 -2.76
CA GLY A 407 -19.94 -10.66 -1.34
C GLY A 407 -19.90 -9.47 -0.38
N MET A 408 -20.09 -8.24 -0.88
CA MET A 408 -19.98 -7.04 -0.05
C MET A 408 -21.06 -7.01 1.03
N ARG A 409 -20.64 -6.73 2.27
CA ARG A 409 -21.53 -6.67 3.45
C ARG A 409 -21.83 -5.26 3.93
N GLN A 410 -21.12 -4.26 3.39
CA GLN A 410 -21.28 -2.85 3.71
C GLN A 410 -21.43 -2.07 2.41
N ILE A 411 -22.49 -1.27 2.29
CA ILE A 411 -22.76 -0.48 1.10
C ILE A 411 -23.20 0.93 1.51
N LYS A 412 -22.56 1.94 0.92
CA LYS A 412 -23.01 3.33 0.90
C LYS A 412 -23.93 3.57 -0.28
N VAL A 413 -25.06 4.24 -0.05
CA VAL A 413 -25.97 4.73 -1.08
C VAL A 413 -26.00 6.25 -1.03
N LYS A 414 -25.75 6.92 -2.16
CA LYS A 414 -25.95 8.37 -2.23
C LYS A 414 -27.44 8.69 -2.12
N VAL A 415 -27.78 9.71 -1.36
CA VAL A 415 -29.13 10.26 -1.15
C VAL A 415 -29.12 11.76 -1.41
N GLY A 416 -30.24 12.45 -1.19
CA GLY A 416 -30.35 13.88 -1.47
C GLY A 416 -30.98 14.17 -2.84
N THR A 417 -31.74 13.22 -3.39
CA THR A 417 -32.47 13.39 -4.66
C THR A 417 -33.97 13.07 -4.47
N PRO A 418 -34.87 13.51 -5.37
CA PRO A 418 -36.31 13.33 -5.19
C PRO A 418 -36.78 11.87 -4.96
N ASP A 419 -36.07 10.88 -5.51
CA ASP A 419 -36.46 9.47 -5.53
C ASP A 419 -35.73 8.58 -4.51
N ASP A 420 -35.19 9.17 -3.43
CA ASP A 420 -34.39 8.45 -2.41
C ASP A 420 -35.08 7.20 -1.84
N VAL A 421 -36.40 7.26 -1.61
CA VAL A 421 -37.18 6.12 -1.11
C VAL A 421 -37.19 4.97 -2.11
N ALA A 422 -37.47 5.26 -3.38
CA ALA A 422 -37.51 4.24 -4.43
C ALA A 422 -36.12 3.65 -4.66
N ARG A 423 -35.08 4.48 -4.62
CA ARG A 423 -33.69 4.05 -4.75
C ARG A 423 -33.28 3.12 -3.61
N LEU A 424 -33.50 3.51 -2.36
CA LEU A 424 -33.14 2.67 -1.20
C LEU A 424 -33.96 1.38 -1.14
N ASP A 425 -35.24 1.40 -1.52
CA ASP A 425 -36.06 0.20 -1.65
C ASP A 425 -35.48 -0.77 -2.69
N ALA A 426 -35.11 -0.25 -3.86
CA ALA A 426 -34.53 -1.05 -4.94
C ALA A 426 -33.16 -1.65 -4.54
N VAL A 427 -32.32 -0.89 -3.84
CA VAL A 427 -31.06 -1.38 -3.27
C VAL A 427 -31.32 -2.45 -2.20
N ARG A 428 -32.19 -2.18 -1.23
CA ARG A 428 -32.49 -3.11 -0.14
C ARG A 428 -33.04 -4.44 -0.64
N LYS A 429 -33.95 -4.42 -1.63
CA LYS A 429 -34.45 -5.63 -2.32
C LYS A 429 -33.35 -6.41 -3.04
N ALA A 430 -32.35 -5.72 -3.58
CA ALA A 430 -31.25 -6.35 -4.31
C ALA A 430 -30.21 -7.02 -3.40
N VAL A 431 -29.99 -6.51 -2.17
CA VAL A 431 -28.90 -6.96 -1.29
C VAL A 431 -29.36 -7.73 -0.06
N GLY A 432 -30.65 -7.66 0.28
CA GLY A 432 -31.23 -8.31 1.46
C GLY A 432 -31.09 -7.51 2.75
N SER A 433 -31.61 -8.05 3.86
CA SER A 433 -31.63 -7.40 5.19
C SER A 433 -30.27 -7.39 5.89
N GLU A 434 -29.42 -8.38 5.61
CA GLU A 434 -28.16 -8.60 6.34
C GLU A 434 -27.02 -7.69 5.90
N VAL A 435 -27.17 -7.00 4.76
CA VAL A 435 -26.18 -6.04 4.28
C VAL A 435 -26.38 -4.71 4.99
N GLU A 436 -25.32 -4.21 5.61
CA GLU A 436 -25.31 -2.90 6.25
C GLU A 436 -25.41 -1.81 5.19
N LEU A 437 -26.42 -0.95 5.31
CA LEU A 437 -26.61 0.21 4.44
C LEU A 437 -26.33 1.49 5.21
N ARG A 438 -25.51 2.36 4.64
CA ARG A 438 -25.36 3.75 5.05
C ARG A 438 -25.71 4.69 3.90
N ALA A 439 -26.06 5.92 4.23
CA ALA A 439 -26.46 6.92 3.26
C ALA A 439 -25.51 8.13 3.31
N ASP A 440 -25.38 8.85 2.20
CA ASP A 440 -24.58 10.09 2.09
C ASP A 440 -25.35 11.12 1.28
N ALA A 441 -25.66 12.25 1.90
CA ALA A 441 -26.44 13.31 1.28
C ALA A 441 -25.59 14.43 0.69
N ASN A 442 -24.26 14.42 0.89
CA ASN A 442 -23.34 15.49 0.46
C ASN A 442 -23.85 16.92 0.76
N GLY A 443 -24.47 17.11 1.93
CA GLY A 443 -25.01 18.39 2.39
C GLY A 443 -26.26 18.88 1.67
N ALA A 444 -27.01 18.00 0.99
CA ALA A 444 -28.13 18.38 0.12
C ALA A 444 -29.36 18.93 0.85
N TRP A 445 -29.49 18.75 2.16
CA TRP A 445 -30.70 19.15 2.91
C TRP A 445 -30.40 20.25 3.92
N ASN A 446 -31.36 21.11 4.21
CA ASN A 446 -31.32 21.83 5.47
C ASN A 446 -31.68 20.89 6.65
N ALA A 447 -31.46 21.33 7.89
CA ALA A 447 -31.65 20.47 9.06
C ALA A 447 -33.09 19.96 9.24
N GLU A 448 -34.10 20.76 8.93
CA GLU A 448 -35.51 20.36 9.04
C GLU A 448 -35.87 19.31 7.97
N GLU A 449 -35.45 19.55 6.74
CA GLU A 449 -35.60 18.62 5.63
C GLU A 449 -34.88 17.29 5.93
N ALA A 450 -33.64 17.34 6.42
CA ALA A 450 -32.87 16.15 6.76
C ALA A 450 -33.60 15.28 7.80
N VAL A 451 -34.13 15.88 8.87
CA VAL A 451 -34.92 15.14 9.87
C VAL A 451 -36.17 14.51 9.25
N ALA A 452 -36.90 15.26 8.42
CA ALA A 452 -38.10 14.76 7.75
C ALA A 452 -37.78 13.60 6.78
N GLN A 453 -36.72 13.72 5.98
CA GLN A 453 -36.28 12.67 5.05
C GLN A 453 -35.81 11.43 5.79
N LEU A 454 -34.95 11.57 6.80
CA LEU A 454 -34.42 10.44 7.55
C LEU A 454 -35.52 9.64 8.26
N ARG A 455 -36.58 10.30 8.75
CA ARG A 455 -37.78 9.60 9.27
C ARG A 455 -38.46 8.74 8.21
N ARG A 456 -38.59 9.24 6.97
CA ARG A 456 -39.15 8.47 5.84
C ARG A 456 -38.25 7.30 5.42
N LEU A 457 -36.94 7.50 5.51
CA LEU A 457 -35.93 6.50 5.15
C LEU A 457 -35.66 5.48 6.26
N GLY A 458 -36.18 5.69 7.48
CA GLY A 458 -35.98 4.81 8.63
C GLY A 458 -36.38 3.34 8.38
N GLN A 459 -37.33 3.08 7.48
CA GLN A 459 -37.74 1.73 7.07
C GLN A 459 -36.58 0.91 6.46
N PHE A 460 -35.55 1.55 5.92
CA PHE A 460 -34.40 0.90 5.30
C PHE A 460 -33.29 0.54 6.28
N LYS A 461 -33.44 0.90 7.57
CA LYS A 461 -32.48 0.60 8.65
C LYS A 461 -31.06 1.06 8.30
N LEU A 462 -30.93 2.34 7.96
CA LEU A 462 -29.63 2.94 7.70
C LEU A 462 -28.80 2.95 8.99
N SER A 463 -27.56 2.48 8.93
CA SER A 463 -26.68 2.48 10.11
C SER A 463 -26.05 3.84 10.39
N VAL A 464 -25.81 4.64 9.35
CA VAL A 464 -25.22 5.98 9.42
C VAL A 464 -25.74 6.85 8.28
N ILE A 465 -25.91 8.15 8.54
CA ILE A 465 -26.06 9.21 7.53
C ILE A 465 -24.81 10.10 7.49
N GLU A 466 -24.16 10.16 6.33
CA GLU A 466 -22.99 10.99 6.03
C GLU A 466 -23.42 12.34 5.48
N GLN A 467 -22.87 13.40 6.08
CA GLN A 467 -23.08 14.82 5.76
C GLN A 467 -24.51 15.16 5.31
N PRO A 468 -25.53 15.10 6.20
CA PRO A 468 -26.92 15.43 5.83
C PRO A 468 -27.11 16.90 5.41
N VAL A 469 -26.38 17.82 6.03
CA VAL A 469 -26.54 19.28 5.87
C VAL A 469 -25.24 19.97 5.39
N PRO A 470 -25.28 21.22 4.89
CA PRO A 470 -24.09 21.95 4.46
C PRO A 470 -22.95 21.96 5.48
N ALA A 471 -21.71 22.06 4.99
CA ALA A 471 -20.50 21.84 5.79
C ALA A 471 -20.34 22.79 6.99
N ASP A 472 -20.85 24.01 6.88
CA ASP A 472 -20.83 25.07 7.88
C ASP A 472 -21.98 25.00 8.91
N GLU A 473 -23.02 24.19 8.65
CA GLU A 473 -24.21 24.03 9.49
C GLU A 473 -24.00 23.00 10.62
N LEU A 474 -23.01 23.24 11.50
CA LEU A 474 -22.65 22.31 12.59
C LEU A 474 -23.78 22.13 13.62
N GLU A 475 -24.53 23.19 13.92
CA GLU A 475 -25.74 23.08 14.77
C GLU A 475 -26.86 22.32 14.05
N GLY A 476 -26.94 22.43 12.71
CA GLY A 476 -27.79 21.61 11.87
C GLY A 476 -27.45 20.11 11.99
N MET A 477 -26.16 19.76 11.93
CA MET A 477 -25.68 18.39 12.15
C MET A 477 -26.09 17.85 13.52
N LYS A 478 -25.90 18.64 14.58
CA LYS A 478 -26.32 18.31 15.94
C LYS A 478 -27.83 18.08 16.04
N ARG A 479 -28.63 18.97 15.44
CA ARG A 479 -30.09 18.82 15.39
C ARG A 479 -30.48 17.51 14.72
N VAL A 480 -29.95 17.23 13.53
CA VAL A 480 -30.22 15.98 12.79
C VAL A 480 -29.85 14.77 13.62
N ARG A 481 -28.68 14.75 14.26
CA ARG A 481 -28.24 13.67 15.14
C ARG A 481 -29.23 13.42 16.27
N SER A 482 -29.71 14.49 16.91
CA SER A 482 -30.64 14.40 18.05
C SER A 482 -32.08 14.00 17.67
N GLU A 483 -32.55 14.39 16.48
CA GLU A 483 -33.96 14.26 16.11
C GLU A 483 -34.27 13.13 15.10
N SER A 484 -33.26 12.64 14.36
CA SER A 484 -33.44 11.61 13.32
C SER A 484 -33.40 10.17 13.85
N GLY A 485 -32.70 9.95 14.97
CA GLY A 485 -32.45 8.60 15.51
C GLY A 485 -31.44 7.77 14.69
N ILE A 486 -30.74 8.38 13.73
CA ILE A 486 -29.70 7.74 12.92
C ILE A 486 -28.34 8.41 13.25
N PRO A 487 -27.28 7.64 13.51
CA PRO A 487 -25.94 8.19 13.72
C PRO A 487 -25.47 9.06 12.56
N VAL A 488 -24.78 10.16 12.87
CA VAL A 488 -24.34 11.15 11.89
C VAL A 488 -22.82 11.06 11.67
N MET A 489 -22.39 11.07 10.41
CA MET A 489 -20.98 11.14 10.02
C MET A 489 -20.66 12.50 9.41
N ALA A 490 -19.58 13.14 9.86
CA ALA A 490 -19.05 14.37 9.27
C ALA A 490 -18.04 14.04 8.16
N ASP A 491 -18.25 14.61 6.96
CA ASP A 491 -17.34 14.52 5.81
C ASP A 491 -16.85 15.91 5.41
N GLU A 492 -17.66 16.69 4.70
CA GLU A 492 -17.33 18.06 4.27
C GLU A 492 -17.16 19.02 5.46
N SER A 493 -17.83 18.78 6.60
CA SER A 493 -17.60 19.54 7.85
C SER A 493 -16.26 19.21 8.54
N LEU A 494 -15.52 18.18 8.10
CA LEU A 494 -14.31 17.68 8.75
C LEU A 494 -13.09 17.80 7.81
N VAL A 495 -12.50 19.00 7.77
CA VAL A 495 -11.30 19.29 6.96
C VAL A 495 -10.08 19.51 7.85
N THR A 496 -10.23 20.23 8.97
CA THR A 496 -9.13 20.56 9.90
C THR A 496 -9.30 19.94 11.29
N LEU A 497 -8.21 19.88 12.04
CA LEU A 497 -8.23 19.45 13.45
C LEU A 497 -9.10 20.37 14.34
N GLU A 498 -9.15 21.66 14.02
CA GLU A 498 -10.00 22.62 14.72
C GLU A 498 -11.49 22.32 14.51
N GLN A 499 -11.88 22.01 13.27
CA GLN A 499 -13.23 21.56 12.97
C GLN A 499 -13.57 20.23 13.66
N ALA A 500 -12.62 19.29 13.72
CA ALA A 500 -12.79 18.04 14.46
C ALA A 500 -13.10 18.30 15.94
N ARG A 501 -12.34 19.17 16.60
CA ARG A 501 -12.59 19.57 17.99
C ARG A 501 -13.94 20.26 18.14
N ARG A 502 -14.31 21.14 17.21
CA ARG A 502 -15.60 21.83 17.25
C ARG A 502 -16.79 20.87 17.12
N LEU A 503 -16.69 19.88 16.23
CA LEU A 503 -17.69 18.82 16.07
C LEU A 503 -17.87 18.00 17.37
N ILE A 504 -16.76 17.68 18.04
CA ILE A 504 -16.75 17.00 19.35
C ILE A 504 -17.41 17.86 20.42
N GLU A 505 -16.99 19.11 20.58
CA GLU A 505 -17.52 20.05 21.58
C GLU A 505 -19.04 20.24 21.47
N LEU A 506 -19.55 20.30 20.23
CA LEU A 506 -20.98 20.45 19.96
C LEU A 506 -21.77 19.15 20.12
N GLY A 507 -21.10 18.00 20.13
CA GLY A 507 -21.74 16.68 20.04
C GLY A 507 -22.50 16.50 18.72
N ALA A 508 -21.94 17.02 17.62
CA ALA A 508 -22.63 17.17 16.34
C ALA A 508 -22.62 15.89 15.47
N CYS A 509 -21.74 14.93 15.75
CA CYS A 509 -21.63 13.69 14.98
C CYS A 509 -21.12 12.52 15.83
N ASP A 510 -21.26 11.31 15.30
CA ASP A 510 -20.83 10.04 15.90
C ASP A 510 -19.65 9.42 15.14
N TYR A 511 -19.44 9.83 13.88
CA TYR A 511 -18.38 9.33 13.01
C TYR A 511 -17.64 10.47 12.31
N PHE A 512 -16.34 10.26 12.07
CA PHE A 512 -15.50 11.09 11.22
C PHE A 512 -15.14 10.36 9.93
N ASN A 513 -15.37 10.98 8.77
CA ASN A 513 -14.79 10.52 7.51
C ASN A 513 -13.44 11.21 7.28
N ILE A 514 -12.34 10.51 7.51
CA ILE A 514 -10.98 11.01 7.28
C ILE A 514 -10.53 10.61 5.88
N ARG A 515 -9.98 11.56 5.11
CA ARG A 515 -9.32 11.29 3.83
C ARG A 515 -7.98 12.01 3.81
N LEU A 516 -6.90 11.30 3.54
CA LEU A 516 -5.53 11.86 3.56
C LEU A 516 -5.45 13.17 2.75
N SER A 517 -6.02 13.17 1.54
CA SER A 517 -6.06 14.34 0.65
C SER A 517 -6.69 15.58 1.29
N LYS A 518 -7.85 15.43 1.96
CA LYS A 518 -8.56 16.58 2.55
C LYS A 518 -8.05 16.94 3.94
N ASN A 519 -7.34 16.03 4.61
CA ASN A 519 -6.92 16.16 6.01
C ASN A 519 -5.39 16.29 6.17
N ALA A 520 -4.72 16.90 5.19
CA ALA A 520 -3.30 17.24 5.26
C ALA A 520 -2.37 16.03 5.47
N GLY A 521 -2.60 14.96 4.69
CA GLY A 521 -1.74 13.78 4.67
C GLY A 521 -1.88 12.90 5.91
N VAL A 522 -0.85 12.11 6.18
CA VAL A 522 -0.77 11.19 7.31
C VAL A 522 -0.76 11.94 8.63
N ALA A 523 0.02 13.02 8.79
CA ALA A 523 0.12 13.71 10.08
C ALA A 523 -1.21 14.35 10.49
N GLY A 524 -1.86 15.10 9.59
CA GLY A 524 -3.14 15.73 9.89
C GLY A 524 -4.25 14.71 10.15
N SER A 525 -4.24 13.61 9.40
CA SER A 525 -5.18 12.50 9.57
C SER A 525 -4.99 11.78 10.91
N LEU A 526 -3.74 11.54 11.35
CA LEU A 526 -3.45 10.98 12.68
C LEU A 526 -3.89 11.91 13.80
N ALA A 527 -3.69 13.22 13.65
CA ALA A 527 -4.12 14.19 14.66
C ALA A 527 -5.64 14.19 14.84
N ILE A 528 -6.40 14.11 13.74
CA ILE A 528 -7.86 13.98 13.77
C ILE A 528 -8.29 12.62 14.35
N ALA A 529 -7.65 11.53 13.94
CA ALA A 529 -7.95 10.19 14.46
C ALA A 529 -7.70 10.09 15.98
N LYS A 530 -6.66 10.76 16.48
CA LYS A 530 -6.35 10.81 17.92
C LYS A 530 -7.48 11.46 18.72
N VAL A 531 -7.94 12.66 18.33
CA VAL A 531 -9.04 13.33 19.05
C VAL A 531 -10.37 12.57 18.89
N ALA A 532 -10.56 11.87 17.77
CA ALA A 532 -11.71 10.99 17.57
C ALA A 532 -11.71 9.85 18.59
N HIS A 533 -10.57 9.16 18.74
CA HIS A 533 -10.40 8.08 19.71
C HIS A 533 -10.63 8.55 21.15
N GLU A 534 -10.05 9.69 21.53
CA GLU A 534 -10.22 10.29 22.87
C GLU A 534 -11.69 10.66 23.16
N ALA A 535 -12.45 11.05 22.13
CA ALA A 535 -13.86 11.43 22.24
C ALA A 535 -14.84 10.26 22.02
N GLY A 536 -14.37 9.05 21.72
CA GLY A 536 -15.21 7.90 21.37
C GLY A 536 -15.94 8.03 20.02
N ILE A 537 -15.42 8.86 19.11
CA ILE A 537 -15.91 9.00 17.74
C ILE A 537 -15.29 7.91 16.87
N LYS A 538 -16.13 7.19 16.11
CA LYS A 538 -15.68 6.14 15.19
C LYS A 538 -15.15 6.75 13.89
N VAL A 539 -14.27 6.03 13.20
CA VAL A 539 -13.62 6.55 11.99
C VAL A 539 -13.98 5.76 10.74
N GLN A 540 -14.32 6.48 9.69
CA GLN A 540 -14.25 6.00 8.31
C GLN A 540 -12.98 6.54 7.67
N VAL A 541 -12.24 5.69 6.95
CA VAL A 541 -11.21 6.16 6.01
C VAL A 541 -11.82 6.20 4.62
N GLY A 542 -12.12 7.40 4.15
CA GLY A 542 -12.69 7.62 2.82
C GLY A 542 -11.63 7.86 1.74
N ALA A 543 -12.11 8.05 0.52
CA ALA A 543 -11.27 8.32 -0.64
C ALA A 543 -11.86 9.46 -1.49
N GLN A 544 -10.98 10.19 -2.17
CA GLN A 544 -11.35 11.05 -3.27
C GLN A 544 -11.63 10.21 -4.53
N VAL A 545 -12.61 10.63 -5.31
CA VAL A 545 -12.89 9.99 -6.61
C VAL A 545 -11.71 10.26 -7.54
N GLY A 546 -11.13 9.20 -8.09
CA GLY A 546 -10.00 9.27 -9.02
C GLY A 546 -8.62 9.06 -8.39
N GLU A 547 -8.54 8.71 -7.09
CA GLU A 547 -7.27 8.32 -6.48
C GLU A 547 -6.57 7.21 -7.26
N THR A 548 -5.26 7.36 -7.45
CA THR A 548 -4.39 6.32 -7.98
C THR A 548 -3.95 5.36 -6.87
N GLY A 549 -3.15 4.36 -7.24
CA GLY A 549 -2.55 3.45 -6.28
C GLY A 549 -1.68 4.14 -5.22
N ILE A 550 -1.11 5.34 -5.50
CA ILE A 550 -0.25 6.07 -4.54
C ILE A 550 -1.05 6.47 -3.30
N LEU A 551 -2.13 7.23 -3.48
CA LEU A 551 -2.96 7.67 -2.35
C LEU A 551 -3.77 6.52 -1.77
N SER A 552 -4.25 5.59 -2.61
CA SER A 552 -4.97 4.40 -2.15
C SER A 552 -4.11 3.49 -1.27
N GLY A 553 -2.82 3.33 -1.59
CA GLY A 553 -1.85 2.56 -0.81
C GLY A 553 -1.60 3.17 0.56
N ALA A 554 -1.31 4.48 0.59
CA ALA A 554 -1.15 5.22 1.84
C ALA A 554 -2.44 5.19 2.69
N GLY A 555 -3.60 5.38 2.07
CA GLY A 555 -4.91 5.33 2.72
C GLY A 555 -5.22 3.95 3.32
N ARG A 556 -4.85 2.86 2.63
CA ARG A 556 -5.01 1.50 3.16
C ARG A 556 -4.14 1.26 4.39
N THR A 557 -2.87 1.67 4.34
CA THR A 557 -1.96 1.54 5.48
C THR A 557 -2.46 2.35 6.67
N PHE A 558 -2.92 3.57 6.44
CA PHE A 558 -3.57 4.39 7.47
C PHE A 558 -4.81 3.70 8.06
N ALA A 559 -5.73 3.22 7.21
CA ALA A 559 -6.92 2.51 7.66
C ALA A 559 -6.57 1.26 8.51
N ALA A 560 -5.55 0.50 8.13
CA ALA A 560 -5.13 -0.67 8.87
C ALA A 560 -4.54 -0.35 10.26
N HIS A 561 -3.97 0.84 10.45
CA HIS A 561 -3.43 1.30 11.72
C HIS A 561 -4.49 1.78 12.71
N LEU A 562 -5.67 2.19 12.26
CA LEU A 562 -6.69 2.77 13.15
C LEU A 562 -7.44 1.69 13.95
N PRO A 563 -7.37 1.65 15.29
CA PRO A 563 -8.15 0.67 16.07
C PRO A 563 -9.67 0.84 15.87
N GLU A 564 -10.14 2.08 15.82
CA GLU A 564 -11.57 2.46 15.71
C GLU A 564 -12.11 2.53 14.26
N LEU A 565 -11.49 1.82 13.32
CA LEU A 565 -11.96 1.80 11.93
C LEU A 565 -13.32 1.11 11.83
N ALA A 566 -14.37 1.88 11.53
CA ALA A 566 -15.70 1.38 11.26
C ALA A 566 -15.91 1.02 9.78
N PHE A 567 -15.41 1.87 8.88
CA PHE A 567 -15.61 1.73 7.43
C PHE A 567 -14.37 2.17 6.65
N ALA A 568 -14.19 1.59 5.46
CA ALA A 568 -13.22 2.08 4.48
C ALA A 568 -13.87 2.26 3.11
N GLU A 569 -13.51 3.32 2.40
CA GLU A 569 -13.88 3.57 1.00
C GLU A 569 -12.64 3.86 0.17
N GLY A 570 -12.69 3.56 -1.13
CA GLY A 570 -11.57 3.75 -2.05
C GLY A 570 -11.09 2.43 -2.64
N SER A 571 -9.82 2.38 -3.05
CA SER A 571 -9.25 1.20 -3.72
C SER A 571 -10.04 0.80 -4.98
N PHE A 572 -10.63 1.76 -5.69
CA PHE A 572 -11.37 1.54 -6.93
C PHE A 572 -10.49 1.57 -8.19
N GLY A 573 -9.18 1.81 -8.07
CA GLY A 573 -8.22 2.03 -9.18
C GLY A 573 -8.55 1.28 -10.47
N SER A 574 -8.28 -0.03 -10.54
CA SER A 574 -8.54 -0.83 -11.76
C SER A 574 -10.02 -0.97 -12.16
N TRP A 575 -10.97 -0.56 -11.31
CA TRP A 575 -12.41 -0.57 -11.60
C TRP A 575 -12.91 0.78 -12.14
N LEU A 576 -12.21 1.87 -11.83
CA LEU A 576 -12.57 3.24 -12.23
C LEU A 576 -11.62 3.83 -13.26
N LEU A 577 -10.31 3.78 -13.01
CA LEU A 577 -9.28 4.31 -13.91
C LEU A 577 -9.10 3.41 -15.14
N ALA A 578 -8.84 3.99 -16.30
CA ALA A 578 -8.47 3.27 -17.51
C ALA A 578 -7.21 2.42 -17.27
N GLU A 579 -6.21 3.02 -16.65
CA GLU A 579 -4.97 2.42 -16.20
C GLU A 579 -4.47 3.16 -14.94
N ASP A 580 -3.80 2.45 -14.04
CA ASP A 580 -3.23 3.03 -12.82
C ASP A 580 -1.75 3.42 -13.04
N VAL A 581 -1.20 4.30 -12.20
CA VAL A 581 0.21 4.72 -12.25
C VAL A 581 1.08 3.97 -11.24
N THR A 582 0.51 3.00 -10.53
CA THR A 582 1.28 2.02 -9.75
C THR A 582 1.29 0.69 -10.45
N PHE A 583 2.32 -0.12 -10.18
CA PHE A 583 2.30 -1.48 -10.68
C PHE A 583 1.41 -2.39 -9.85
N GLU A 584 1.35 -2.19 -8.52
CA GLU A 584 0.48 -2.95 -7.63
C GLU A 584 -1.00 -2.66 -7.94
N ASN A 585 -1.82 -3.71 -7.95
CA ASN A 585 -3.26 -3.55 -8.06
C ASN A 585 -3.87 -3.37 -6.68
N LEU A 586 -4.34 -2.16 -6.40
CA LEU A 586 -4.97 -1.81 -5.13
C LEU A 586 -6.45 -2.20 -5.09
N ALA A 587 -7.04 -2.85 -6.10
CA ALA A 587 -8.44 -3.26 -5.99
C ALA A 587 -8.67 -4.27 -4.86
N PHE A 588 -9.77 -4.09 -4.14
CA PHE A 588 -10.23 -5.07 -3.17
C PHE A 588 -10.82 -6.32 -3.86
N GLY A 589 -10.74 -7.46 -3.17
CA GLY A 589 -11.26 -8.74 -3.61
C GLY A 589 -12.68 -9.03 -3.13
N PHE A 590 -13.03 -10.32 -3.08
CA PHE A 590 -14.33 -10.79 -2.58
C PHE A 590 -14.60 -10.29 -1.16
N GLY A 591 -15.82 -9.85 -0.90
CA GLY A 591 -16.25 -9.29 0.37
C GLY A 591 -15.74 -7.87 0.64
N GLY A 592 -15.10 -7.21 -0.34
CA GLY A 592 -14.42 -5.93 -0.10
C GLY A 592 -13.05 -6.08 0.57
N ARG A 593 -12.54 -7.31 0.69
CA ARG A 593 -11.32 -7.62 1.44
C ARG A 593 -10.07 -7.22 0.67
N ALA A 594 -9.19 -6.44 1.28
CA ALA A 594 -7.95 -5.97 0.68
C ALA A 594 -6.77 -6.21 1.63
N PRO A 595 -5.81 -7.09 1.28
CA PRO A 595 -4.63 -7.31 2.11
C PRO A 595 -3.72 -6.07 2.11
N LEU A 596 -2.95 -5.94 3.19
CA LEU A 596 -1.86 -4.96 3.24
C LEU A 596 -0.77 -5.27 2.21
N LEU A 597 -0.25 -4.21 1.60
CA LEU A 597 0.96 -4.27 0.80
C LEU A 597 2.18 -4.05 1.69
N ARG A 598 3.26 -4.79 1.43
CA ARG A 598 4.51 -4.74 2.21
C ARG A 598 5.70 -4.20 1.41
N THR A 599 5.41 -3.45 0.35
CA THR A 599 6.43 -2.72 -0.42
C THR A 599 6.93 -1.51 0.37
N ARG A 600 8.12 -1.03 0.03
CA ARG A 600 8.78 0.12 0.70
C ARG A 600 8.05 1.43 0.43
N GLY A 601 8.43 2.47 1.15
CA GLY A 601 7.85 3.79 0.96
C GLY A 601 6.37 3.79 1.31
N LEU A 602 5.51 4.32 0.45
CA LEU A 602 4.05 4.33 0.63
C LEU A 602 3.36 2.97 0.35
N SER A 603 4.12 1.88 0.33
CA SER A 603 3.61 0.53 0.07
C SER A 603 3.06 0.34 -1.35
N VAL A 604 3.62 1.07 -2.31
CA VAL A 604 3.43 0.91 -3.75
C VAL A 604 4.68 1.31 -4.52
N THR A 605 4.77 0.84 -5.76
CA THR A 605 5.83 1.14 -6.73
C THR A 605 5.22 1.90 -7.90
N VAL A 606 5.73 3.12 -8.13
CA VAL A 606 5.22 3.98 -9.20
C VAL A 606 5.75 3.55 -10.56
N ASN A 607 4.84 3.38 -11.51
CA ASN A 607 5.14 3.19 -12.92
C ASN A 607 5.35 4.56 -13.57
N GLU A 608 6.61 5.03 -13.56
CA GLU A 608 6.97 6.34 -14.13
C GLU A 608 6.62 6.47 -15.63
N GLU A 609 6.64 5.38 -16.39
CA GLU A 609 6.25 5.39 -17.81
C GLU A 609 4.76 5.75 -17.97
N ALA A 610 3.90 5.13 -17.15
CA ALA A 610 2.48 5.45 -17.11
C ALA A 610 2.25 6.88 -16.59
N LEU A 611 3.01 7.30 -15.57
CA LEU A 611 2.95 8.65 -15.02
C LEU A 611 3.24 9.71 -16.09
N GLU A 612 4.33 9.57 -16.86
CA GLU A 612 4.67 10.48 -17.95
C GLU A 612 3.62 10.44 -19.07
N ARG A 613 3.07 9.27 -19.39
CA ARG A 613 2.05 9.11 -20.44
C ARG A 613 0.73 9.80 -20.10
N PHE A 614 0.29 9.75 -18.84
CA PHE A 614 -0.96 10.35 -18.39
C PHE A 614 -0.81 11.78 -17.86
N ALA A 615 0.39 12.35 -17.88
CA ALA A 615 0.64 13.73 -17.49
C ALA A 615 0.07 14.69 -18.54
N ALA A 616 -1.03 15.37 -18.20
CA ALA A 616 -1.57 16.45 -19.01
C ALA A 616 -0.66 17.69 -18.95
N LYS A 617 -0.05 17.94 -17.78
CA LYS A 617 0.96 18.98 -17.57
C LYS A 617 2.04 18.48 -16.62
N LYS A 618 3.27 18.94 -16.85
CA LYS A 618 4.44 18.63 -16.03
C LYS A 618 5.24 19.91 -15.75
N LEU A 619 5.60 20.12 -14.50
CA LEU A 619 6.48 21.21 -14.07
C LEU A 619 7.61 20.66 -13.21
N GLU A 620 8.85 20.87 -13.61
CA GLU A 620 10.02 20.50 -12.83
C GLU A 620 10.65 21.74 -12.20
N LEU A 621 10.82 21.70 -10.88
CA LEU A 621 11.47 22.73 -10.09
C LEU A 621 12.81 22.18 -9.60
N ARG A 622 13.87 22.95 -9.78
CA ARG A 622 15.21 22.60 -9.32
C ARG A 622 15.71 23.67 -8.35
N ARG A 623 16.55 23.22 -7.43
CA ARG A 623 17.17 24.06 -6.41
C ARG A 623 18.05 25.17 -6.99
#